data_AF-E6PSQ7-F1
#
_entry.id   AF-E6PSQ7-F1
#
_cell.length_a   1.000
_cell.length_b   1.000
_cell.length_c   1.000
_cell.angle_alpha   90.00
_cell.angle_beta   90.00
_cell.angle_gamma   90.00
#
_symmetry.space_group_name_H-M   'P 1'
#
loop_
_entity.id
_entity.type
_entity.pdbx_description
1 polymer ?
#
loop_
_entity_poly.entity_id
_entity_poly.type
_entity_poly.pdbx_seq_one_letter_code
_entity_poly.pdbx_strand_id
1 'polypeptide(L)' 'MENVKRGLAHPAEARGFLGVSGPTLWRAEQIGALVPVRLGRHLRYRWSDLERIASEGLPSLAGVKKGGKQ' A
#
# COMPACT_ATOMS: atom_id res chain seq x y z
N MET A 1 -7.00 16.74 -9.58
CA MET A 1 -6.19 15.51 -9.42
C MET A 1 -7.09 14.33 -9.78
N GLU A 2 -6.86 13.74 -10.95
CA GLU A 2 -7.75 12.80 -11.65
C GLU A 2 -7.46 11.33 -11.28
N ASN A 3 -7.45 10.99 -9.99
CA ASN A 3 -7.08 9.62 -9.54
C ASN A 3 -8.27 8.73 -9.14
N VAL A 4 -9.49 9.28 -9.10
CA VAL A 4 -10.70 8.56 -8.63
C VAL A 4 -11.07 7.36 -9.53
N LYS A 5 -10.49 7.22 -10.74
CA LYS A 5 -10.83 6.16 -11.69
C LYS A 5 -10.00 4.87 -11.57
N ARG A 6 -8.92 4.84 -10.77
CA ARG A 6 -8.16 3.59 -10.59
C ARG A 6 -8.84 2.75 -9.50
N GLY A 7 -9.78 1.89 -9.88
CA GLY A 7 -10.57 1.12 -8.90
C GLY A 7 -9.74 0.20 -8.01
N LEU A 8 -8.84 -0.59 -8.61
CA LEU A 8 -8.05 -1.60 -7.90
C LEU A 8 -6.62 -1.71 -8.45
N ALA A 9 -5.64 -1.80 -7.57
CA ALA A 9 -4.22 -1.95 -7.87
C ALA A 9 -3.77 -3.42 -7.77
N HIS A 10 -2.86 -3.84 -8.65
CA HIS A 10 -2.08 -5.08 -8.47
C HIS A 10 -1.09 -4.94 -7.30
N PRO A 11 -0.70 -6.03 -6.61
CA PRO A 11 0.36 -5.99 -5.60
C PRO A 11 1.67 -5.38 -6.08
N ALA A 12 2.05 -5.61 -7.33
CA ALA A 12 3.25 -4.99 -7.90
C ALA A 12 3.13 -3.46 -7.98
N GLU A 13 1.96 -2.95 -8.37
CA GLU A 13 1.69 -1.51 -8.42
C GLU A 13 1.64 -0.90 -7.01
N ALA A 14 1.00 -1.58 -6.05
CA ALA A 14 0.94 -1.15 -4.67
C ALA A 14 2.34 -1.01 -4.05
N ARG A 15 3.24 -1.97 -4.32
CA ARG A 15 4.65 -1.92 -3.89
C ARG A 15 5.40 -0.76 -4.53
N GLY A 16 5.25 -0.57 -5.83
CA GLY A 16 5.88 0.52 -6.56
C GLY A 16 5.41 1.89 -6.08
N PHE A 17 4.11 2.03 -5.84
CA PHE A 17 3.50 3.26 -5.36
C PHE A 17 3.90 3.61 -3.93
N LEU A 18 3.83 2.64 -3.02
CA LEU A 18 4.21 2.85 -1.61
C LEU A 18 5.73 2.87 -1.39
N GLY A 19 6.52 2.42 -2.38
CA GLY A 19 7.97 2.31 -2.26
C GLY A 19 8.40 1.25 -1.24
N VAL A 20 7.66 0.15 -1.11
CA VAL A 20 7.89 -0.89 -0.09
C VAL A 20 8.23 -2.25 -0.68
N SER A 21 8.93 -3.06 0.13
CA SER A 21 9.24 -4.45 -0.22
C SER A 21 7.98 -5.35 -0.14
N GLY A 22 8.04 -6.51 -0.79
CA GLY A 22 6.96 -7.50 -0.76
C GLY A 22 6.66 -8.01 0.65
N PRO A 23 7.68 -8.37 1.45
CA PRO A 23 7.49 -8.73 2.85
C PRO A 23 6.87 -7.62 3.69
N THR A 24 7.24 -6.35 3.43
CA THR A 24 6.64 -5.19 4.11
C THR A 24 5.16 -5.05 3.80
N LEU A 25 4.77 -5.22 2.53
CA LEU A 25 3.37 -5.20 2.12
C LEU A 25 2.57 -6.34 2.77
N TRP A 26 3.13 -7.57 2.74
CA TRP A 26 2.51 -8.73 3.37
C TRP A 26 2.33 -8.54 4.88
N ARG A 27 3.34 -7.97 5.57
CA ARG A 27 3.24 -7.66 7.00
C ARG A 27 2.14 -6.63 7.27
N ALA A 28 2.02 -5.61 6.42
CA ALA A 28 0.94 -4.61 6.52
C ALA A 28 -0.45 -5.26 6.40
N GLU A 29 -0.60 -6.29 5.56
CA GLU A 29 -1.83 -7.06 5.48
C GLU A 29 -2.10 -7.87 6.75
N GLN A 30 -1.09 -8.55 7.30
CA GLN A 30 -1.25 -9.38 8.49
C GLN A 30 -1.68 -8.59 9.72
N ILE A 31 -1.22 -7.35 9.86
CA ILE A 31 -1.58 -6.47 10.99
C ILE A 31 -2.85 -5.64 10.74
N GLY A 32 -3.51 -5.82 9.59
CA GLY A 32 -4.72 -5.06 9.22
C GLY A 32 -4.48 -3.61 8.80
N ALA A 33 -3.22 -3.20 8.61
CA ALA A 33 -2.87 -1.86 8.14
C ALA A 33 -3.21 -1.62 6.66
N LEU A 34 -3.27 -2.69 5.88
CA LEU A 34 -3.69 -2.69 4.48
C LEU A 34 -4.64 -3.85 4.24
N VAL A 35 -5.84 -3.59 3.73
CA VAL A 35 -6.85 -4.63 3.52
C VAL A 35 -6.92 -4.99 2.03
N PRO A 36 -6.53 -6.22 1.65
CA PRO A 36 -6.64 -6.65 0.28
C PRO A 36 -8.07 -7.05 -0.09
N VAL A 37 -8.48 -6.73 -1.32
CA VAL A 37 -9.70 -7.21 -1.96
C VAL A 37 -9.36 -8.47 -2.75
N ARG A 38 -9.99 -9.60 -2.39
CA ARG A 38 -9.86 -10.86 -3.13
C ARG A 38 -10.87 -10.92 -4.28
N LEU A 39 -10.37 -11.10 -5.49
CA LEU A 39 -11.15 -11.36 -6.70
C LEU A 39 -10.80 -12.76 -7.22
N GLY A 40 -11.52 -13.76 -6.71
CA GLY A 40 -11.18 -15.16 -6.94
C GLY A 40 -9.78 -15.50 -6.41
N ARG A 41 -8.88 -15.89 -7.31
CA ARG A 41 -7.47 -16.21 -6.99
C ARG A 41 -6.56 -14.97 -6.94
N HIS A 42 -7.04 -13.82 -7.39
CA HIS A 42 -6.24 -12.61 -7.48
C HIS A 42 -6.45 -11.72 -6.26
N LEU A 43 -5.36 -11.12 -5.81
CA LEU A 43 -5.34 -10.17 -4.74
C LEU A 43 -5.17 -8.76 -5.32
N ARG A 44 -5.99 -7.81 -4.85
CA ARG A 44 -5.99 -6.42 -5.30
C ARG A 44 -6.06 -5.48 -4.10
N TYR A 45 -5.69 -4.22 -4.30
CA TYR A 45 -5.81 -3.18 -3.27
C TYR A 45 -6.60 -2.00 -3.80
N ARG A 46 -7.42 -1.37 -2.96
CA ARG A 46 -8.09 -0.13 -3.36
C ARG A 46 -7.06 0.98 -3.42
N TRP A 47 -7.07 1.76 -4.50
CA TRP A 47 -6.17 2.89 -4.63
C TRP A 47 -6.39 3.93 -3.52
N SER A 48 -7.64 4.16 -3.12
CA SER A 48 -7.94 5.07 -2.00
C SER A 48 -7.28 4.66 -0.68
N ASP A 49 -7.17 3.35 -0.41
CA ASP A 49 -6.45 2.87 0.78
C ASP A 49 -4.94 3.08 0.64
N LEU A 50 -4.39 2.82 -0.56
CA LEU A 50 -2.97 3.06 -0.84
C LEU A 50 -2.60 4.54 -0.74
N GLU A 51 -3.44 5.43 -1.26
CA GLU A 51 -3.27 6.89 -1.16
C GLU A 51 -3.35 7.35 0.30
N ARG A 52 -4.32 6.83 1.05
CA ARG A 52 -4.44 7.09 2.49
C ARG A 52 -3.18 6.68 3.25
N ILE A 53 -2.69 5.47 2.99
CA ILE A 53 -1.46 4.94 3.61
C ILE A 53 -0.22 5.74 3.17
N ALA A 54 -0.15 6.18 1.92
CA ALA A 54 0.95 7.02 1.45
C ALA A 54 0.99 8.38 2.17
N SER A 55 -0.20 8.92 2.52
CA SER A 55 -0.35 10.17 3.26
C SER A 55 -0.14 10.02 4.77
N GLU A 56 -0.72 9.00 5.38
CA GLU A 56 -0.69 8.77 6.84
C GLU A 56 0.59 8.03 7.29
N GLY A 57 1.25 7.32 6.37
CA GLY A 57 2.32 6.37 6.66
C GLY A 57 1.76 5.00 7.04
N LEU A 58 2.54 3.94 6.78
CA LEU A 58 2.17 2.60 7.23
C LEU A 58 2.25 2.55 8.76
N PRO A 59 1.14 2.26 9.49
CA PRO A 59 1.06 2.40 10.95
C PRO A 59 2.00 1.45 11.73
N SER A 60 2.65 0.48 11.07
CA SER A 60 3.71 -0.36 11.66
C SER A 60 5.13 0.00 11.24
N LEU A 61 5.32 0.93 10.31
CA LEU A 61 6.65 1.35 9.82
C LEU A 61 7.12 2.67 10.42
N ALA A 62 6.42 3.24 11.41
CA ALA A 62 6.81 4.48 12.06
C ALA A 62 8.21 4.47 12.74
N GLY A 63 8.92 3.32 12.74
CA GLY A 63 10.33 3.23 13.10
C GLY A 63 11.33 3.36 11.93
N VAL A 64 10.89 3.32 10.67
CA VAL A 64 11.75 3.48 9.50
C VAL A 64 11.56 4.89 8.94
N LYS A 65 12.27 5.82 9.57
CA LYS A 65 12.50 7.18 9.06
C LYS A 65 12.80 7.09 7.56
N LYS A 66 11.96 7.69 6.71
CA LYS A 66 12.36 7.98 5.34
C LYS A 66 13.63 8.82 5.45
N GLY A 67 14.77 8.22 5.12
CA GLY A 67 16.01 8.93 4.85
C GLY A 67 15.77 9.81 3.63
N GLY A 68 15.17 10.97 3.88
CA GLY A 68 15.13 12.08 2.94
C GLY A 68 16.55 12.57 2.78
N LYS A 69 17.15 12.20 1.65
CA LYS A 69 18.34 12.85 1.11
C LYS A 69 17.97 14.32 0.85
N GLN A 70 18.55 15.22 1.64
CA GLN A 70 18.87 16.59 1.21
C GLN A 70 20.38 16.69 1.14
#